data_AF-A0A8C9TGB2-F1
#
_entry.id   AF-A0A8C9TGB2-F1
#
_cell.length_a   1.000
_cell.length_b   1.000
_cell.length_c   1.000
_cell.angle_alpha   90.00
_cell.angle_beta   90.00
_cell.angle_gamma   90.00
#
_symmetry.space_group_name_H-M   'P 1'
#
loop_
_entity.id
_entity.type
_entity.pdbx_description
1 polymer ?
#
loop_
_entity_poly.entity_id
_entity_poly.type
_entity_poly.pdbx_seq_one_letter_code
_entity_poly.pdbx_strand_id
1 'polypeptide(L)'
;MPLAKDLLHPSLDREKKQHKKKRLVQSPNSYFMDVKCPGCYKITTVFSHAQTVVLCVGCSTVLCQPTGGKARLTEGKRGRPLAVELCSSGYVSGSQTFWRRPLTVLLWPGHPTHWHSVNALFI
;
A
#
# COMPACT_ATOMS: atom_id res chain seq x y z
N MET A 1 37.93 -7.24 26.91
CA MET A 1 36.75 -8.14 26.98
C MET A 1 35.51 -7.26 26.92
N PRO A 2 34.60 -7.38 25.94
CA PRO A 2 33.38 -6.60 26.01
C PRO A 2 32.56 -7.11 27.20
N LEU A 3 32.04 -6.18 28.00
CA LEU A 3 31.03 -6.45 29.02
C LEU A 3 29.90 -7.29 28.39
N ALA A 4 29.36 -8.27 29.14
CA ALA A 4 28.37 -9.22 28.65
C ALA A 4 27.26 -8.53 27.83
N LYS A 5 26.97 -9.07 26.65
CA LYS A 5 26.06 -8.45 25.68
C LYS A 5 24.64 -8.94 25.95
N ASP A 6 23.76 -8.04 26.39
CA ASP A 6 22.35 -8.37 26.57
C ASP A 6 21.74 -8.78 25.20
N LEU A 7 21.21 -10.00 25.15
CA LEU A 7 20.61 -10.61 23.97
C LEU A 7 19.09 -10.43 23.93
N LEU A 8 18.46 -10.25 25.10
CA LEU A 8 17.01 -10.18 25.21
C LEU A 8 16.52 -8.75 24.98
N HIS A 9 17.32 -7.74 25.35
CA HIS A 9 16.97 -6.33 25.18
C HIS A 9 18.03 -5.56 24.39
N PRO A 10 18.15 -5.83 23.07
CA PRO A 10 19.06 -5.05 22.22
C PRO A 10 18.60 -3.59 22.12
N SER A 11 19.54 -2.65 22.03
CA SER A 11 19.21 -1.25 21.76
C SER A 11 18.62 -1.06 20.35
N LEU A 12 17.70 -0.10 20.20
CA LEU A 12 17.00 0.19 18.95
C LEU A 12 17.96 0.47 17.78
N ASP A 13 19.07 1.16 18.04
CA ASP A 13 20.07 1.46 17.01
C ASP A 13 20.78 0.20 16.51
N ARG A 14 20.97 -0.77 17.40
CA ARG A 14 21.58 -2.05 17.05
C ARG A 14 20.63 -2.91 16.23
N GLU A 15 19.34 -2.87 16.53
CA GLU A 15 18.32 -3.62 15.78
C GLU A 15 18.09 -3.05 14.38
N LYS A 16 18.10 -1.71 14.22
CA LYS A 16 17.97 -1.04 12.91
C LYS A 16 19.11 -1.37 11.96
N LYS A 17 20.33 -1.50 12.47
CA LYS A 17 21.53 -1.87 11.69
C LYS A 17 21.54 -3.34 11.28
N GLN A 18 20.82 -4.20 11.98
CA GLN A 18 20.75 -5.62 11.63
C GLN A 18 19.93 -5.85 10.36
N HIS A 19 20.35 -6.86 9.60
CA HIS A 19 19.58 -7.35 8.46
C HIS A 19 18.20 -7.84 8.92
N LYS A 20 17.15 -7.61 8.12
CA LYS A 20 15.74 -7.91 8.44
C LYS A 20 15.46 -9.31 9.02
N LYS A 21 16.24 -10.33 8.61
CA LYS A 21 16.11 -11.73 9.10
C LYS A 21 16.88 -12.01 10.39
N LYS A 22 17.86 -11.17 10.76
CA LYS A 22 18.77 -11.34 11.90
C LYS A 22 18.35 -10.52 13.13
N ARG A 23 17.29 -9.73 13.01
CA ARG A 23 16.67 -9.02 14.13
C ARG A 23 16.07 -10.02 15.12
N LEU A 24 15.87 -9.57 16.36
CA LEU A 24 15.24 -10.38 17.40
C LEU A 24 13.86 -10.86 16.93
N VAL A 25 13.08 -9.94 16.37
CA VAL A 25 11.84 -10.24 15.65
C VAL A 25 12.00 -9.84 14.20
N GLN A 26 11.65 -10.73 13.28
CA GLN A 26 11.77 -10.47 11.85
C GLN A 26 10.67 -9.50 11.40
N SER A 27 11.09 -8.37 10.81
CA SER A 27 10.19 -7.37 10.25
C SER A 27 10.66 -6.93 8.85
N PRO A 28 9.76 -6.73 7.89
CA PRO A 28 10.14 -6.20 6.57
C PRO A 28 10.66 -4.74 6.67
N ASN A 29 11.51 -4.34 5.71
CA ASN A 29 11.96 -2.95 5.55
C ASN A 29 11.12 -2.17 4.52
N SER A 30 10.16 -2.85 3.87
CA SER A 30 9.25 -2.27 2.88
C SER A 30 8.04 -1.67 3.57
N TYR A 31 7.40 -0.69 2.92
CA TYR A 31 6.27 0.05 3.46
C TYR A 31 5.36 0.50 2.31
N PHE A 32 4.13 0.86 2.66
CA PHE A 32 3.18 1.51 1.75
C PHE A 32 3.26 3.02 1.92
N MET A 33 3.14 3.75 0.83
CA MET A 33 3.19 5.21 0.81
C MET A 33 2.05 5.77 -0.02
N ASP A 34 1.55 6.92 0.39
CA ASP A 34 0.52 7.66 -0.33
C ASP A 34 1.18 8.66 -1.26
N VAL A 35 1.04 8.42 -2.57
CA VAL A 35 1.56 9.31 -3.60
C VAL A 35 0.43 10.17 -4.12
N LYS A 36 0.61 11.49 -4.05
CA LYS A 36 -0.31 12.46 -4.65
C LYS A 36 0.09 12.72 -6.09
N CYS A 37 -0.86 12.58 -7.01
CA CYS A 37 -0.67 12.94 -8.41
C CYS A 37 -0.84 14.46 -8.60
N PRO A 38 0.09 15.18 -9.26
CA PRO A 38 -0.02 16.63 -9.46
C PRO A 38 -1.13 17.03 -10.44
N GLY A 39 -1.54 16.17 -11.38
CA GLY A 39 -2.62 16.47 -12.32
C GLY A 39 -4.01 16.16 -11.78
N CYS A 40 -4.18 14.99 -11.16
CA CYS A 40 -5.49 14.51 -10.72
C CYS A 40 -5.84 14.83 -9.26
N TYR A 41 -4.87 15.23 -8.44
CA TYR A 41 -4.95 15.34 -6.97
C TYR A 41 -5.44 14.09 -6.21
N LYS A 42 -5.72 12.98 -6.91
CA LYS A 42 -6.03 11.68 -6.34
C LYS A 42 -4.82 11.11 -5.61
N ILE A 43 -5.09 10.53 -4.45
CA ILE A 43 -4.11 9.81 -3.63
C ILE A 43 -4.15 8.34 -4.06
N THR A 44 -2.98 7.79 -4.35
CA THR A 44 -2.81 6.36 -4.65
C THR A 44 -1.82 5.76 -3.68
N THR A 45 -2.19 4.63 -3.06
CA THR A 45 -1.31 3.84 -2.21
C THR A 45 -0.35 3.05 -3.08
N VAL A 46 0.96 3.26 -2.90
CA VAL A 46 2.03 2.61 -3.67
C VAL A 46 2.93 1.84 -2.74
N PHE A 47 3.36 0.64 -3.15
CA PHE A 47 4.34 -0.14 -2.42
C PHE A 47 5.76 0.38 -2.68
N SER A 48 6.59 0.50 -1.63
CA SER A 48 7.92 1.13 -1.75
C SER A 48 8.91 0.38 -2.65
N HIS A 49 8.73 -0.92 -2.87
CA HIS A 49 9.56 -1.74 -3.76
C HIS A 49 8.70 -2.34 -4.91
N ALA A 50 7.81 -1.53 -5.49
CA ALA A 50 6.96 -1.96 -6.60
C ALA A 50 7.81 -2.48 -7.78
N GLN A 51 7.46 -3.67 -8.28
CA GLN A 51 8.11 -4.31 -9.43
C GLN A 51 7.50 -3.90 -10.78
N THR A 52 6.27 -3.38 -10.75
CA THR A 52 5.56 -2.92 -11.94
C THR A 52 5.49 -1.40 -11.99
N VAL A 53 5.32 -0.85 -13.18
CA VAL A 53 5.06 0.57 -13.37
C VAL A 53 3.67 0.89 -12.82
N VAL A 54 3.59 1.77 -11.82
CA VAL A 54 2.30 2.14 -11.19
C VAL A 54 1.75 3.37 -11.87
N LEU A 55 0.52 3.27 -12.36
CA LEU A 55 -0.20 4.35 -13.05
C LEU A 55 -1.26 4.97 -12.14
N CYS A 56 -1.50 6.27 -12.31
CA CYS A 56 -2.63 6.93 -11.65
C CYS A 56 -3.95 6.51 -12.29
N VAL A 57 -4.95 6.13 -11.48
CA VAL A 57 -6.29 5.70 -11.96
C VAL A 57 -7.05 6.82 -12.69
N GLY A 58 -6.72 8.09 -12.47
CA GLY A 58 -7.42 9.22 -13.08
C GLY A 58 -6.84 9.75 -14.39
N CYS A 59 -5.51 9.89 -14.47
CA CYS A 59 -4.81 10.60 -15.54
C CYS A 59 -3.80 9.70 -16.28
N SER A 60 -3.82 8.39 -16.00
CA SER A 60 -2.91 7.38 -16.56
C SER A 60 -1.41 7.72 -16.49
N THR A 61 -1.04 8.73 -15.70
CA THR A 61 0.34 9.19 -15.57
C THR A 61 1.13 8.22 -14.72
N VAL A 62 2.35 7.89 -15.16
CA VAL A 62 3.31 7.06 -14.42
C VAL A 62 3.66 7.72 -13.10
N LEU A 63 3.40 7.05 -11.97
CA LEU A 63 3.68 7.52 -10.61
C LEU A 63 5.08 7.11 -10.13
N CYS A 64 5.45 5.87 -10.38
CA CYS A 64 6.78 5.35 -10.09
C CYS A 64 7.25 4.36 -11.15
N GLN A 65 8.57 4.29 -11.33
CA GLN A 65 9.24 3.30 -12.14
C GLN A 65 9.86 2.22 -11.24
N PRO A 66 9.73 0.93 -11.60
CA PRO A 66 10.36 -0.14 -10.86
C PRO A 66 11.88 -0.05 -10.98
N THR A 67 12.57 -0.38 -9.90
CA THR A 67 14.03 -0.53 -9.86
C THR A 67 14.36 -1.85 -9.12
N GLY A 68 15.63 -2.25 -9.09
CA GLY A 68 16.05 -3.40 -8.27
C GLY A 68 15.89 -3.20 -6.75
N GLY A 69 15.54 -1.99 -6.31
CA GLY A 69 15.38 -1.64 -4.89
C GLY A 69 14.09 -0.86 -4.65
N LYS A 70 14.21 0.34 -4.06
CA LYS A 70 13.06 1.22 -3.87
C LYS A 70 12.62 1.81 -5.21
N ALA A 71 11.31 1.79 -5.45
CA ALA A 71 10.73 2.34 -6.67
C ALA A 71 11.08 3.83 -6.82
N ARG A 72 11.41 4.25 -8.04
CA ARG A 72 11.77 5.64 -8.35
C ARG A 72 10.49 6.43 -8.62
N LEU A 73 10.18 7.41 -7.77
CA LEU A 73 9.06 8.32 -8.00
C LEU A 73 9.37 9.28 -9.15
N THR A 74 8.36 9.60 -9.97
CA THR A 74 8.49 10.65 -10.98
C THR A 74 8.68 12.01 -10.31
N GLU A 75 9.49 12.87 -10.92
CA GLU A 75 9.78 14.22 -10.45
C GLU A 75 8.49 15.02 -10.18
N GLY A 76 8.46 15.76 -9.06
CA GLY A 76 7.29 16.54 -8.64
C GLY A 76 6.23 15.80 -7.81
N LYS A 77 6.42 14.51 -7.50
CA LYS A 77 5.46 13.74 -6.67
C LYS A 77 5.95 13.60 -5.23
N ARG A 78 5.14 14.09 -4.29
CA ARG A 78 5.40 13.93 -2.85
C ARG A 78 4.70 12.67 -2.35
N GLY A 79 5.49 11.68 -1.94
CA GLY A 79 5.01 10.52 -1.20
C GLY A 79 5.00 10.82 0.29
N ARG A 80 3.87 10.56 0.97
CA ARG A 80 3.83 10.52 2.44
C ARG A 80 3.94 9.07 2.86
N PRO A 81 4.88 8.70 3.75
CA PRO A 81 4.82 7.38 4.35
C PRO A 81 3.48 7.26 5.06
N LEU A 82 2.74 6.19 4.82
CA LEU A 82 1.62 5.87 5.70
C LEU A 82 2.25 5.61 7.06
N ALA A 83 1.85 6.40 8.05
CA ALA A 83 2.15 6.12 9.44
C ALA A 83 1.47 4.78 9.74
N VAL A 84 2.22 3.69 9.57
CA VAL A 84 1.89 2.44 10.21
C VAL A 84 2.15 2.68 11.69
N GLU A 85 1.17 3.27 12.37
CA GLU A 85 0.93 2.91 13.76
C GLU A 85 0.88 1.38 13.76
N LEU A 86 1.94 0.79 14.30
CA LEU A 86 2.11 -0.63 14.31
C LEU A 86 0.90 -1.24 15.00
N CYS A 87 0.28 -2.15 14.26
CA CYS A 87 -0.44 -3.31 14.76
C CYS A 87 0.42 -4.03 15.82
N SER A 88 0.49 -3.46 17.03
CA SER A 88 1.05 -4.06 18.24
C SER A 88 -0.04 -4.48 19.21
N SER A 89 -1.30 -4.22 18.90
CA SER A 89 -2.42 -4.89 19.53
C SER A 89 -3.03 -5.85 18.53
N GLY A 90 -2.99 -7.14 18.85
CA GLY A 90 -3.80 -8.16 18.19
C GLY A 90 -5.28 -7.89 18.43
N TYR A 91 -5.82 -6.91 17.72
CA TYR A 91 -7.24 -6.68 17.60
C TYR A 91 -7.58 -6.66 16.11
N VAL A 92 -7.79 -7.86 15.57
CA VAL A 92 -8.70 -8.04 14.44
C VAL A 92 -10.09 -7.76 14.99
N SER A 93 -10.45 -6.49 15.12
CA SER A 93 -11.86 -6.10 15.15
C SER A 93 -12.18 -5.47 13.82
N GLY A 94 -12.97 -6.21 13.03
CA GLY A 94 -13.67 -5.62 11.92
C GLY A 94 -14.53 -4.46 12.41
N SER A 95 -14.31 -3.27 11.86
CA SER A 95 -15.36 -2.33 11.45
C SER A 95 -14.71 -1.05 10.93
N GLN A 96 -14.89 -0.80 9.62
CA GLN A 96 -14.84 0.52 8.94
C GLN A 96 -13.49 1.25 8.94
N THR A 97 -12.78 1.30 7.83
CA THR A 97 -13.15 2.20 6.73
C THR A 97 -12.56 1.71 5.41
N PHE A 98 -13.25 0.72 4.83
CA PHE A 98 -13.39 0.64 3.38
C PHE A 98 -13.91 2.00 2.93
N TRP A 99 -13.04 2.82 2.34
CA TRP A 99 -13.41 4.12 1.80
C TRP A 99 -14.51 3.89 0.76
N ARG A 100 -15.76 4.06 1.20
CA ARG A 100 -16.93 4.24 0.34
C ARG A 100 -16.56 5.35 -0.64
N ARG A 101 -16.27 4.99 -1.88
CA ARG A 101 -16.66 5.85 -2.99
C ARG A 101 -18.18 5.66 -3.09
N PRO A 102 -19.00 6.69 -2.85
CA PRO A 102 -20.39 6.62 -3.28
C PRO A 102 -20.34 6.57 -4.81
N LEU A 103 -20.58 5.40 -5.38
CA LEU A 103 -21.15 5.36 -6.72
C LEU A 103 -22.53 5.99 -6.53
N THR A 104 -22.67 7.24 -6.96
CA THR A 104 -23.97 7.84 -7.20
C THR A 104 -24.66 6.92 -8.19
N VAL A 105 -25.52 6.06 -7.66
CA VAL A 105 -26.54 5.34 -8.41
C VAL A 105 -27.42 6.45 -8.96
N LEU A 106 -27.23 6.78 -10.23
CA LEU A 106 -28.25 7.47 -11.02
C LEU A 106 -29.46 6.54 -10.99
N LEU A 107 -30.43 6.92 -10.16
CA LEU A 107 -31.76 6.34 -10.11
C LEU A 107 -32.41 6.61 -11.47
N TRP A 108 -32.31 5.66 -12.40
CA TRP A 108 -33.20 5.60 -13.56
C TRP A 108 -34.51 4.95 -13.11
N PRO A 109 -35.65 5.65 -13.17
CA PRO A 109 -36.94 5.01 -12.97
C PRO A 109 -37.34 4.34 -14.30
N GLY A 110 -37.48 3.01 -14.30
CA GLY A 110 -37.92 2.28 -15.49
C GLY A 110 -37.88 0.75 -15.34
N HIS A 111 -38.90 0.20 -14.73
CA HIS A 111 -39.26 -1.23 -14.60
C HIS A 111 -39.55 -1.88 -15.99
N PRO A 112 -39.90 -3.19 -16.11
CA PRO A 112 -39.13 -4.43 -15.95
C PRO A 112 -39.08 -5.27 -17.28
N THR A 113 -38.69 -6.54 -17.17
CA THR A 113 -38.72 -7.63 -18.18
C THR A 113 -37.46 -7.81 -19.04
N HIS A 114 -36.67 -8.83 -18.72
CA HIS A 114 -36.62 -10.08 -19.48
C HIS A 114 -35.34 -10.84 -19.08
N TRP A 115 -35.52 -11.94 -18.37
CA TRP A 115 -34.45 -12.90 -18.09
C TRP A 115 -34.04 -13.57 -19.41
N HIS A 116 -32.84 -13.31 -19.92
CA HIS A 116 -32.19 -14.25 -20.83
C HIS A 116 -30.73 -14.47 -20.44
N SER A 117 -30.50 -15.71 -20.03
CA SER A 117 -29.22 -16.39 -19.94
C SER A 117 -28.56 -16.42 -21.32
N VAL A 118 -27.36 -15.86 -21.46
CA VAL A 118 -26.46 -16.26 -22.55
C VAL A 118 -25.01 -16.29 -22.09
N ASN A 119 -24.59 -17.52 -21.82
CA ASN A 119 -23.27 -18.14 -21.91
C ASN A 119 -22.00 -17.29 -21.78
N ALA A 120 -21.24 -17.69 -20.76
CA ALA A 120 -19.80 -17.60 -20.70
C ALA A 120 -19.15 -18.12 -21.99
N LEU A 121 -18.29 -17.30 -22.58
CA LEU A 121 -17.24 -17.76 -23.48
C LEU A 121 -15.91 -17.23 -22.96
N PHE A 122 -15.14 -18.14 -22.38
CA PHE A 122 -13.75 -17.98 -22.00
C PHE A 122 -12.90 -17.96 -23.28
N ILE A 123 -12.12 -16.89 -23.48
CA ILE A 123 -10.76 -16.91 -24.05
C ILE A 123 -9.92 -15.96 -23.20
#